data_AF-A0A2T6AXN4-F1
#
_entry.id   AF-A0A2T6AXN4-F1
#
_cell.length_a   1.000
_cell.length_b   1.000
_cell.length_c   1.000
_cell.angle_alpha   90.00
_cell.angle_beta   90.00
_cell.angle_gamma   90.00
#
_symmetry.space_group_name_H-M   'P 1'
#
loop_
_entity.id
_entity.type
_entity.pdbx_description
1 polymer ?
#
loop_
_entity_poly.entity_id
_entity_poly.type
_entity_poly.pdbx_seq_one_letter_code
_entity_poly.pdbx_strand_id
1 'polypeptide(L)'
;MTIRNFYLLMAIVGTGVPWLFFGSFFAQHGLALPLFIQSLFANGPAAGFSADVLISILIFWVWSWSDAAKHKVERWWLVLPASFFVGLSLALPLYLYLRERD
;
A
#
# COMPACT_ATOMS: atom_id res chain seq x y z
N MET A 1 -9.32 -14.43 17.31
CA MET A 1 -8.49 -13.41 16.63
C MET A 1 -9.30 -12.13 16.60
N THR A 2 -8.83 -11.03 17.18
CA THR A 2 -9.53 -9.74 17.09
C THR A 2 -9.33 -9.14 15.69
N ILE A 3 -10.23 -8.25 15.26
CA ILE A 3 -10.13 -7.59 13.96
C ILE A 3 -8.84 -6.75 13.83
N ARG A 4 -8.38 -6.18 14.95
CA ARG A 4 -7.10 -5.51 15.06
C ARG A 4 -5.90 -6.41 14.70
N ASN A 5 -5.87 -7.64 15.23
CA ASN A 5 -4.81 -8.60 14.91
C ASN A 5 -4.86 -9.03 13.44
N PHE A 6 -6.06 -9.12 12.85
CA PHE A 6 -6.22 -9.36 11.43
C PHE A 6 -5.59 -8.24 10.59
N TYR A 7 -5.86 -6.97 10.92
CA TYR A 7 -5.26 -5.84 10.21
C TYR A 7 -3.74 -5.80 10.34
N LEU A 8 -3.20 -6.08 11.53
CA LEU A 8 -1.75 -6.15 11.73
C LEU A 8 -1.11 -7.27 10.89
N LEU A 9 -1.74 -8.44 10.85
CA LEU A 9 -1.27 -9.56 10.03
C LEU A 9 -1.35 -9.21 8.53
N MET A 10 -2.43 -8.59 8.09
CA MET A 10 -2.58 -8.12 6.71
C MET A 10 -1.60 -7.00 6.36
N ALA A 11 -1.19 -6.15 7.31
CA ALA A 11 -0.13 -5.16 7.08
C ALA A 11 1.23 -5.84 6.82
N ILE A 12 1.55 -6.89 7.58
CA ILE A 12 2.76 -7.69 7.36
C ILE A 12 2.72 -8.38 6.00
N VAL A 13 1.63 -9.08 5.68
CA VAL A 13 1.43 -9.77 4.39
C VAL A 13 1.45 -8.78 3.24
N GLY A 14 0.75 -7.66 3.38
CA GLY A 14 0.68 -6.59 2.39
C GLY A 14 2.00 -5.87 2.14
N THR A 15 2.96 -6.01 3.06
CA THR A 15 4.36 -5.58 2.86
C THR A 15 5.20 -6.68 2.23
N GLY A 16 5.15 -7.89 2.79
CA GLY A 16 5.99 -9.00 2.37
C GLY A 16 5.72 -9.42 0.92
N VAL A 17 4.45 -9.58 0.54
CA VAL A 17 4.09 -10.09 -0.80
C VAL A 17 4.60 -9.18 -1.92
N PRO A 18 4.31 -7.85 -1.94
CA PRO A 18 4.86 -6.98 -2.98
C PRO A 18 6.39 -6.94 -3.00
N TRP A 19 7.02 -6.88 -1.82
CA TRP A 19 8.49 -6.82 -1.73
C TRP A 19 9.19 -8.10 -2.20
N LEU A 20 8.56 -9.27 -2.14
CA LEU A 20 9.10 -10.48 -2.76
C LEU A 20 9.22 -10.32 -4.28
N PHE A 21 8.20 -9.76 -4.92
CA PHE A 21 8.23 -9.49 -6.37
C PHE A 21 9.21 -8.36 -6.71
N PHE A 22 9.15 -7.24 -5.99
CA PHE A 22 10.05 -6.10 -6.23
C PHE A 22 11.53 -6.47 -5.97
N GLY A 23 11.79 -7.21 -4.89
CA GLY A 23 13.12 -7.72 -4.56
C GLY A 23 13.67 -8.64 -5.65
N SER A 24 12.85 -9.54 -6.19
CA SER A 24 13.25 -10.40 -7.32
C SER A 24 13.60 -9.59 -8.57
N PHE A 25 12.84 -8.52 -8.86
CA PHE A 25 13.10 -7.64 -9.99
C PHE A 25 14.41 -6.87 -9.82
N PHE A 26 14.62 -6.24 -8.65
CA PHE A 26 15.83 -5.48 -8.35
C PHE A 26 17.08 -6.36 -8.24
N ALA A 27 16.93 -7.62 -7.82
CA ALA A 27 18.03 -8.59 -7.85
C ALA A 27 18.47 -8.93 -9.28
N GLN A 28 17.54 -8.96 -10.24
CA GLN A 28 17.84 -9.27 -11.64
C GLN A 28 18.31 -8.07 -12.46
N HIS A 29 17.74 -6.88 -12.21
CA HIS A 29 17.95 -5.70 -13.05
C HIS A 29 18.74 -4.58 -12.35
N GLY A 30 19.14 -4.77 -11.08
CA GLY A 30 19.69 -3.70 -10.24
C GLY A 30 18.63 -2.66 -9.87
N LEU A 31 19.03 -1.56 -9.23
CA LEU A 31 18.14 -0.44 -8.86
C LEU A 31 17.76 0.45 -10.08
N ALA A 32 17.19 -0.17 -11.11
CA ALA A 32 16.74 0.49 -12.33
C ALA A 32 15.29 0.98 -12.21
N LEU A 33 15.06 2.09 -11.49
CA LEU A 33 13.73 2.68 -11.30
C LEU A 33 12.95 2.97 -12.60
N PRO A 34 13.57 3.51 -13.68
CA PRO A 34 12.85 3.73 -14.93
C PRO A 34 12.35 2.42 -15.55
N LEU A 35 13.16 1.36 -15.51
CA LEU A 35 12.78 0.04 -16.03
C LEU A 35 11.67 -0.60 -15.19
N PHE A 36 11.71 -0.41 -13.87
CA PHE A 36 10.64 -0.86 -12.97
C PHE A 36 9.29 -0.23 -13.35
N ILE A 37 9.25 1.09 -13.54
CA ILE A 37 8.02 1.79 -13.93
C ILE A 37 7.55 1.33 -15.31
N GLN A 38 8.45 1.18 -16.29
CA GLN A 38 8.08 0.64 -17.61
C GLN A 38 7.49 -0.78 -17.51
N SER A 39 8.04 -1.61 -16.61
CA SER A 39 7.58 -2.98 -16.41
C SER A 39 6.17 -3.06 -15.82
N LEU A 40 5.79 -2.09 -14.97
CA LEU A 40 4.43 -1.97 -14.44
C LEU A 40 3.38 -1.69 -15.52
N PHE A 41 3.80 -1.14 -16.67
CA PHE A 41 2.95 -0.82 -17.81
C PHE A 41 3.34 -1.60 -19.08
N ALA A 42 4.03 -2.74 -18.93
CA ALA A 42 4.57 -3.50 -20.06
C ALA A 42 3.52 -4.11 -21.00
N ASN A 43 2.30 -4.34 -20.50
CA ASN A 43 1.19 -4.89 -21.27
C ASN A 43 -0.16 -4.41 -20.70
N GLY A 44 -1.24 -4.65 -21.45
CA GLY A 44 -2.59 -4.22 -21.08
C GLY A 44 -3.02 -4.63 -19.66
N PRO A 45 -2.92 -5.92 -19.27
CA PRO A 45 -3.25 -6.36 -17.92
C PRO A 45 -2.42 -5.68 -16.83
N ALA A 46 -1.09 -5.62 -16.98
CA ALA A 46 -0.20 -4.99 -16.00
C ALA A 46 -0.51 -3.49 -15.85
N ALA A 47 -0.73 -2.80 -16.98
CA ALA A 47 -1.14 -1.39 -16.98
C ALA A 47 -2.50 -1.19 -16.29
N GLY A 48 -3.46 -2.08 -16.54
CA GLY A 48 -4.78 -2.07 -15.88
C GLY A 48 -4.68 -2.23 -14.37
N PHE A 49 -3.92 -3.21 -13.88
CA PHE A 49 -3.69 -3.40 -12.44
C PHE A 49 -2.95 -2.21 -11.81
N SER A 50 -1.92 -1.68 -12.49
CA SER A 50 -1.18 -0.52 -12.01
C SER A 50 -2.07 0.71 -11.90
N ALA A 51 -2.91 0.96 -12.91
CA ALA A 51 -3.87 2.07 -12.89
C ALA A 51 -4.92 1.89 -11.77
N ASP A 52 -5.47 0.69 -11.60
CA ASP A 52 -6.44 0.37 -10.55
C ASP A 52 -5.87 0.66 -9.15
N VAL A 53 -4.63 0.24 -8.87
CA VAL A 53 -3.95 0.50 -7.60
C VAL A 53 -3.69 2.00 -7.40
N LEU A 54 -3.20 2.71 -8.43
CA LEU A 54 -2.90 4.15 -8.32
C LEU A 54 -4.17 4.97 -8.04
N ILE A 55 -5.26 4.68 -8.76
CA ILE A 55 -6.56 5.34 -8.55
C ILE A 55 -7.07 5.02 -7.13
N SER A 56 -6.97 3.77 -6.71
CA SER A 56 -7.40 3.35 -5.38
C SER A 56 -6.60 4.01 -4.26
N ILE A 57 -5.28 4.21 -4.42
CA ILE A 57 -4.45 4.97 -3.47
C ILE A 57 -4.92 6.42 -3.36
N LEU A 58 -5.19 7.08 -4.48
CA LEU A 58 -5.65 8.48 -4.47
C LEU A 58 -6.99 8.62 -3.75
N ILE A 59 -7.96 7.76 -4.07
CA ILE A 59 -9.27 7.75 -3.39
C ILE A 59 -9.08 7.46 -1.90
N PHE A 60 -8.24 6.50 -1.57
CA PHE A 60 -7.96 6.11 -0.19
C PHE A 60 -7.30 7.22 0.62
N TRP A 61 -6.40 8.02 0.05
CA TRP A 61 -5.82 9.18 0.75
C TRP A 61 -6.89 10.20 1.12
N VAL A 62 -7.77 10.56 0.17
CA VAL A 62 -8.86 11.53 0.43
C VAL A 62 -9.83 10.99 1.48
N TRP A 63 -10.24 9.73 1.33
CA TRP A 63 -11.16 9.09 2.26
C TRP A 63 -10.55 8.95 3.66
N SER A 64 -9.33 8.41 3.76
CA SER A 64 -8.67 8.16 5.04
C SER A 64 -8.33 9.45 5.77
N TRP A 65 -8.03 10.55 5.06
CA TRP A 65 -7.91 11.87 5.67
C TRP A 65 -9.22 12.27 6.35
N SER A 66 -10.33 12.25 5.59
CA SER A 66 -11.65 12.65 6.10
C SER A 66 -12.06 11.80 7.30
N ASP A 67 -11.84 10.49 7.22
CA ASP A 67 -12.17 9.55 8.29
C ASP A 67 -11.25 9.72 9.51
N ALA A 68 -9.95 9.96 9.31
CA ALA A 68 -8.99 10.20 10.38
C ALA A 68 -9.34 11.45 11.19
N ALA A 69 -9.78 12.52 10.51
CA ALA A 69 -10.23 13.75 11.16
C ALA A 69 -11.48 13.51 12.03
N LYS A 70 -12.43 12.68 11.56
CA LYS A 70 -13.67 12.35 12.29
C LYS A 70 -13.42 11.45 13.50
N HIS A 71 -12.61 10.41 13.34
CA HIS A 71 -12.33 9.41 14.38
C HIS A 71 -11.11 9.76 15.25
N LYS A 72 -10.48 10.93 15.00
CA LYS A 72 -9.25 11.40 15.68
C LYS A 72 -8.12 10.37 15.61
N VAL A 73 -7.97 9.68 14.49
CA VAL A 73 -6.95 8.64 14.32
C VAL A 73 -5.56 9.27 14.44
N GLU A 74 -4.83 8.91 15.49
CA GLU A 74 -3.48 9.39 15.70
C GLU A 74 -2.54 8.75 14.67
N ARG A 75 -1.50 9.48 14.26
CA ARG A 75 -0.46 8.98 13.33
C ARG A 75 -0.98 8.59 11.94
N TRP A 76 -2.12 9.13 11.49
CA TRP A 76 -2.63 8.95 10.12
C TRP A 76 -1.57 9.23 9.05
N TRP A 77 -0.65 10.17 9.29
CA TRP A 77 0.44 10.50 8.38
C TRP A 77 1.32 9.30 7.98
N LEU A 78 1.37 8.21 8.78
CA LEU A 78 2.09 6.97 8.45
C LEU A 78 1.53 6.25 7.21
N VAL A 79 0.27 6.53 6.86
CA VAL A 79 -0.37 6.00 5.67
C VAL A 79 0.31 6.48 4.38
N LEU A 80 0.80 7.73 4.37
CA LEU A 80 1.46 8.31 3.20
C LEU A 80 2.76 7.57 2.82
N PRO A 81 3.78 7.44 3.70
CA PRO A 81 4.98 6.68 3.36
C PRO A 81 4.67 5.21 3.08
N ALA A 82 3.70 4.61 3.77
CA ALA A 82 3.25 3.24 3.46
C ALA A 82 2.76 3.10 2.02
N SER A 83 1.95 4.05 1.53
CA SER A 83 1.49 4.07 0.14
C SER A 83 2.62 4.27 -0.87
N PHE A 84 3.64 5.10 -0.55
CA PHE A 84 4.76 5.36 -1.46
C PHE A 84 5.77 4.21 -1.53
N PHE A 85 6.10 3.59 -0.39
CA PHE A 85 7.15 2.57 -0.33
C PHE A 85 6.66 1.15 -0.63
N VAL A 86 5.36 0.89 -0.43
CA VAL A 86 4.78 -0.45 -0.61
C VAL A 86 3.55 -0.40 -1.51
N GLY A 87 2.63 0.52 -1.24
CA GLY A 87 1.38 0.64 -1.96
C GLY A 87 0.15 0.49 -1.04
N LEU A 88 -1.01 0.34 -1.67
CA LEU A 88 -2.29 0.24 -0.96
C LEU A 88 -2.39 -1.00 -0.06
N SER A 89 -1.69 -2.08 -0.41
CA SER A 89 -1.68 -3.36 0.30
C SER A 89 -1.20 -3.24 1.75
N LEU A 90 -0.29 -2.32 2.06
CA LEU A 90 0.11 -1.98 3.44
C LEU A 90 -0.70 -0.79 3.98
N ALA A 91 -0.90 0.24 3.16
CA ALA A 91 -1.47 1.50 3.62
C ALA A 91 -2.89 1.33 4.18
N LEU A 92 -3.73 0.51 3.53
CA LEU A 92 -5.09 0.21 3.97
C LEU A 92 -5.14 -0.52 5.32
N PRO A 93 -4.53 -1.71 5.49
CA PRO A 93 -4.57 -2.42 6.77
C PRO A 93 -3.87 -1.64 7.90
N LEU A 94 -2.79 -0.89 7.59
CA LEU A 94 -2.14 -0.03 8.58
C LEU A 94 -3.11 1.05 9.09
N TYR A 95 -3.84 1.71 8.19
CA TYR A 95 -4.83 2.71 8.59
C TYR A 95 -5.94 2.11 9.45
N LEU A 96 -6.49 0.96 9.03
CA LEU A 96 -7.54 0.27 9.78
C LEU A 96 -7.05 -0.17 11.17
N TYR A 97 -5.80 -0.64 11.27
CA TYR A 97 -5.17 -0.96 12.54
C TYR A 97 -5.02 0.27 13.47
N LEU A 98 -4.65 1.43 12.93
CA LEU A 98 -4.54 2.69 13.70
C LEU A 98 -5.90 3.23 14.13
N ARG A 99 -6.93 3.00 13.31
CA ARG A 99 -8.31 3.41 13.57
C ARG A 99 -8.97 2.55 14.65
N GLU A 100 -8.65 1.27 14.71
CA GLU A 100 -9.16 0.34 15.70
C GLU A 100 -8.59 0.71 17.09
N ARG A 101 -9.39 1.46 17.86
CA ARG A 101 -9.14 1.75 19.27
C ARG A 101 -9.74 0.57 20.06
N ASP A 102 -8.88 -0.14 20.79
CA ASP A 102 -9.32 -1.24 21.68
C ASP A 102 -10.49 -0.81 22.59
#